data_AF-A0AAW8FQ92-F1
#
_entry.id   AF-A0AAW8FQ92-F1
#
_cell.length_a   1.000
_cell.length_b   1.000
_cell.length_c   1.000
_cell.angle_alpha   90.00
_cell.angle_beta   90.00
_cell.angle_gamma   90.00
#
_symmetry.space_group_name_H-M   'P 1'
#
loop_
_entity.id
_entity.type
_entity.pdbx_description
1 polymer ?
#
loop_
_entity_poly.entity_id
_entity_poly.type
_entity_poly.pdbx_seq_one_letter_code
_entity_poly.pdbx_strand_id
1 'polypeptide(L)'
;MTRAVRLGPRSLLTLALVSAVGVVAFGWPFLAPPTSRVGTHTQDAPWLFAGLLVLLVAVVAAAIAESGLGPKAVAMLGVLAATGAALRPIGAGTAGIEPMFFLMVLSGRVLGPGFGFVLGNVTMFASALLTGGVGPWMPFQMLAMGWFTMGAGLLPGPERTRGRAEVRLLAAYGFLAAFAYGTAMNMAGWPFMGALASNIAFDPHAGVPGNLARFVTYCLATSLGWDLGRALVTVVLTLTLGPALLRALRRATRRAAFEAQVTFEASGR
;
A
#
# COMPACT_ATOMS: atom_id res chain seq x y z
N MET A 1 9.66 -26.18 -2.87
CA MET A 1 8.47 -25.35 -2.55
C MET A 1 8.98 -24.02 -2.02
N THR A 2 8.63 -22.90 -2.65
CA THR A 2 9.08 -21.57 -2.21
C THR A 2 8.39 -21.21 -0.90
N ARG A 3 9.14 -21.30 0.21
CA ARG A 3 8.73 -20.76 1.51
C ARG A 3 8.60 -19.25 1.32
N ALA A 4 7.42 -18.68 1.54
CA ALA A 4 7.29 -17.23 1.67
C ALA A 4 8.34 -16.76 2.67
N VAL A 5 9.07 -15.68 2.37
CA VAL A 5 10.12 -15.16 3.24
C VAL A 5 9.51 -14.96 4.62
N ARG A 6 9.90 -15.83 5.58
CA ARG A 6 9.37 -15.76 6.94
C ARG A 6 9.88 -14.44 7.50
N LEU A 7 8.96 -13.54 7.80
CA LEU A 7 9.30 -12.29 8.46
C LEU A 7 9.99 -12.63 9.77
N GLY A 8 11.27 -12.29 9.88
CA GLY A 8 11.98 -12.39 11.15
C GLY A 8 11.31 -11.47 12.19
N PRO A 9 11.47 -11.75 13.49
CA PRO A 9 10.89 -10.94 14.56
C PRO A 9 11.27 -9.46 14.47
N ARG A 10 12.49 -9.16 13.99
CA ARG A 10 12.96 -7.78 13.73
C ARG A 10 12.17 -7.11 12.61
N SER A 11 11.94 -7.79 11.49
CA SER A 11 11.16 -7.24 10.36
C SER A 11 9.70 -7.01 10.74
N LEU A 12 9.12 -7.90 11.54
CA LEU A 12 7.79 -7.71 12.13
C LEU A 12 7.74 -6.47 13.03
N LEU A 13 8.72 -6.31 13.91
CA LEU A 13 8.80 -5.14 14.79
C LEU A 13 8.93 -3.84 13.98
N THR A 14 9.80 -3.81 12.97
CA THR A 14 9.95 -2.64 12.09
C THR A 14 8.65 -2.33 11.34
N LEU A 15 7.99 -3.33 10.77
CA LEU A 15 6.70 -3.14 10.09
C LEU A 15 5.61 -2.65 11.05
N ALA A 16 5.58 -3.17 12.28
CA ALA A 16 4.63 -2.75 13.31
C ALA A 16 4.87 -1.30 13.74
N LEU A 17 6.12 -0.91 13.97
CA LEU A 17 6.49 0.47 14.34
C LEU A 17 6.14 1.45 13.22
N VAL A 18 6.54 1.15 11.98
CA VAL A 18 6.20 1.98 10.80
C VAL A 18 4.68 2.07 10.64
N SER A 19 3.96 0.97 10.86
CA SER A 19 2.50 0.98 10.75
C SER A 19 1.84 1.79 11.87
N ALA A 20 2.37 1.73 13.10
CA ALA A 20 1.88 2.52 14.22
C ALA A 20 2.07 4.02 13.99
N VAL A 21 3.25 4.44 13.54
CA VAL A 21 3.52 5.84 13.16
C VAL A 21 2.60 6.27 12.02
N GLY A 22 2.39 5.40 11.04
CA GLY A 22 1.43 5.59 9.97
C GLY A 22 0.00 5.86 10.45
N VAL A 23 -0.51 5.03 11.35
CA VAL A 23 -1.86 5.19 11.91
C VAL A 23 -2.00 6.52 12.64
N VAL A 24 -0.98 6.92 13.42
CA VAL A 24 -0.94 8.24 14.05
C VAL A 24 -0.92 9.35 13.01
N ALA A 25 -0.13 9.20 11.94
CA ALA A 25 -0.04 10.17 10.86
C ALA A 25 -1.34 10.30 10.05
N PHE A 26 -2.16 9.24 9.88
CA PHE A 26 -3.50 9.35 9.28
C PHE A 26 -4.55 9.87 10.27
N GLY A 27 -4.42 9.53 11.56
CA GLY A 27 -5.37 9.87 12.62
C GLY A 27 -5.13 11.21 13.30
N TRP A 28 -4.04 11.92 12.97
CA TRP A 28 -3.66 13.20 13.56
C TRP A 28 -4.78 14.25 13.66
N PRO A 29 -5.74 14.37 12.72
CA PRO A 29 -6.78 15.40 12.80
C PRO A 29 -7.72 15.21 14.01
N PHE A 30 -7.88 13.96 14.46
CA PHE A 30 -8.68 13.65 15.65
C PHE A 30 -7.88 13.69 16.95
N LEU A 31 -6.54 13.65 16.85
CA LEU A 31 -5.63 13.62 17.99
C LEU A 31 -5.17 15.00 18.41
N ALA A 32 -5.27 16.02 17.54
CA ALA A 32 -4.82 17.37 17.82
C ALA A 32 -5.92 18.19 18.54
N PRO A 33 -5.72 18.60 19.82
CA PRO A 33 -6.63 19.54 20.47
C PRO A 33 -6.77 20.84 19.69
N PRO A 34 -7.94 21.53 19.74
CA PRO A 34 -8.20 22.78 19.00
C PRO A 34 -7.20 23.91 19.31
N THR A 35 -6.54 23.85 20.47
CA THR A 35 -5.54 24.81 20.95
C THR A 35 -4.09 24.44 20.59
N SER A 36 -3.87 23.33 19.90
CA SER A 36 -2.54 22.85 19.57
C SER A 36 -1.94 23.62 18.39
N ARG A 37 -0.63 23.92 18.47
CA ARG A 37 0.13 24.59 17.39
C ARG A 37 0.06 23.86 16.04
N VAL A 38 -0.28 22.57 16.04
CA VAL A 38 -0.51 21.75 14.84
C VAL A 38 -1.73 22.22 14.03
N GLY A 39 -2.78 22.74 14.68
CA GLY A 39 -3.92 23.36 14.00
C GLY A 39 -3.58 24.73 13.40
N THR A 40 -2.68 25.47 14.05
CA THR A 40 -2.17 26.78 13.60
C THR A 40 -1.20 26.66 12.41
N HIS A 41 -0.50 25.53 12.26
CA HIS A 41 0.40 25.19 11.15
C HIS A 41 -0.21 24.14 10.21
N THR A 42 -1.51 24.26 9.90
CA THR A 42 -2.22 23.35 8.98
C THR A 42 -1.60 23.28 7.59
N GLN A 43 -0.79 24.26 7.18
CA GLN A 43 -0.03 24.26 5.92
C GLN A 43 1.34 23.56 6.02
N ASP A 44 1.98 23.52 7.20
CA ASP A 44 3.34 23.00 7.38
C ASP A 44 3.36 21.53 7.85
N ALA A 45 2.32 21.10 8.56
CA ALA A 45 2.18 19.72 9.06
C ALA A 45 2.33 18.64 7.97
N PRO A 46 1.79 18.79 6.74
CA PRO A 46 1.97 17.81 5.66
C PRO A 46 3.43 17.58 5.28
N TRP A 47 4.26 18.64 5.32
CA TRP A 47 5.67 18.55 4.94
C TRP A 47 6.50 17.82 5.99
N LEU A 48 6.19 18.00 7.27
CA LEU A 48 6.81 17.25 8.36
C LEU A 48 6.46 15.77 8.30
N PHE A 49 5.19 15.42 8.09
CA PHE A 49 4.78 14.03 7.91
C PHE A 49 5.36 13.42 6.63
N ALA A 50 5.43 14.19 5.54
CA ALA A 50 6.05 13.76 4.31
C ALA A 50 7.54 13.45 4.51
N GLY A 51 8.28 14.33 5.18
CA GLY A 51 9.69 14.11 5.51
C GLY A 51 9.90 12.86 6.38
N LEU A 52 9.06 12.68 7.40
CA LEU A 52 9.10 11.49 8.27
C LEU A 52 8.80 10.21 7.50
N LEU A 53 7.77 10.20 6.64
CA LEU A 53 7.40 9.03 5.85
C LEU A 53 8.44 8.71 4.76
N VAL A 54 9.07 9.71 4.14
CA VAL A 54 10.22 9.50 3.24
C VAL A 54 11.35 8.81 4.00
N LEU A 55 11.65 9.28 5.21
CA LEU A 55 12.68 8.68 6.05
C LEU A 55 12.31 7.24 6.44
N LEU A 56 11.05 6.98 6.80
CA LEU A 56 10.57 5.64 7.13
C LEU A 56 10.63 4.70 5.93
N VAL A 57 10.28 5.17 4.73
CA VAL A 57 10.41 4.37 3.51
C VAL A 57 11.88 4.10 3.20
N ALA A 58 12.75 5.10 3.35
CA ALA A 58 14.18 4.93 3.16
C ALA A 58 14.76 3.91 4.15
N VAL A 59 14.34 3.97 5.42
CA VAL A 59 14.72 3.01 6.46
C VAL A 59 14.20 1.61 6.13
N VAL A 60 12.96 1.47 5.66
CA VAL A 60 12.42 0.15 5.27
C VAL A 60 13.12 -0.39 4.03
N ALA A 61 13.43 0.46 3.05
CA ALA A 61 14.20 0.09 1.86
C ALA A 61 15.62 -0.35 2.24
N ALA A 62 16.30 0.37 3.14
CA ALA A 62 17.61 0.04 3.67
C ALA A 62 17.58 -1.27 4.48
N ALA A 63 16.63 -1.41 5.40
CA ALA A 63 16.44 -2.62 6.21
C ALA A 63 16.17 -3.86 5.34
N ILE A 64 15.62 -3.65 4.14
CA ILE A 64 15.30 -4.74 3.22
C ILE A 64 16.45 -5.02 2.27
N ALA A 65 17.23 -4.01 1.86
CA ALA A 65 18.55 -4.23 1.25
C ALA A 65 19.47 -5.02 2.20
N GLU A 66 19.42 -4.74 3.51
CA GLU A 66 20.16 -5.47 4.56
C GLU A 66 19.59 -6.87 4.84
N SER A 67 18.31 -7.13 4.55
CA SER A 67 17.65 -8.42 4.84
C SER A 67 18.10 -9.60 3.98
N GLY A 68 19.19 -9.47 3.23
CA GLY A 68 19.73 -10.55 2.39
C GLY A 68 18.88 -10.81 1.15
N LEU A 69 18.23 -9.79 0.60
CA LEU A 69 17.58 -9.90 -0.71
C LEU A 69 18.61 -10.25 -1.76
N GLY A 70 18.60 -11.51 -2.22
CA GLY A 70 19.40 -11.92 -3.36
C GLY A 70 19.13 -10.99 -4.56
N PRO A 71 20.13 -10.72 -5.43
CA PRO A 71 19.99 -9.77 -6.55
C PRO A 71 18.74 -9.98 -7.42
N LYS A 72 18.32 -11.25 -7.61
CA LYS A 72 17.10 -11.61 -8.35
C LYS A 72 15.81 -11.13 -7.69
N ALA A 73 15.76 -11.13 -6.35
CA ALA A 73 14.60 -10.65 -5.60
C ALA A 73 14.45 -9.13 -5.75
N VAL A 74 15.58 -8.39 -5.71
CA VAL A 74 15.62 -6.95 -6.00
C VAL A 74 15.19 -6.67 -7.45
N ALA A 75 15.70 -7.45 -8.41
CA ALA A 75 15.32 -7.31 -9.82
C ALA A 75 13.81 -7.57 -10.03
N MET A 76 13.25 -8.61 -9.41
CA MET A 76 11.81 -8.89 -9.46
C MET A 76 10.98 -7.76 -8.86
N LEU A 77 11.42 -7.19 -7.74
CA LEU A 77 10.78 -6.03 -7.11
C LEU A 77 10.79 -4.83 -8.07
N GLY A 78 11.94 -4.55 -8.70
CA GLY A 78 12.08 -3.49 -9.68
C GLY A 78 11.15 -3.65 -10.89
N VAL A 79 11.10 -4.86 -11.48
CA VAL A 79 10.22 -5.14 -12.64
C VAL A 79 8.75 -5.00 -12.27
N LEU A 80 8.32 -5.56 -11.13
CA LEU A 80 6.93 -5.45 -10.69
C LEU A 80 6.56 -4.01 -10.31
N ALA A 81 7.48 -3.28 -9.69
CA ALA A 81 7.28 -1.87 -9.37
C ALA A 81 7.20 -1.00 -10.63
N ALA A 82 8.07 -1.22 -11.62
CA ALA A 82 8.00 -0.53 -12.90
C ALA A 82 6.67 -0.83 -13.62
N THR A 83 6.25 -2.09 -13.63
CA THR A 83 4.97 -2.51 -14.24
C THR A 83 3.80 -1.85 -13.53
N GLY A 84 3.75 -1.88 -12.20
CA GLY A 84 2.68 -1.25 -11.42
C GLY A 84 2.65 0.27 -11.59
N ALA A 85 3.82 0.91 -11.64
CA ALA A 85 3.94 2.35 -11.87
C ALA A 85 3.46 2.75 -13.27
N ALA A 86 3.78 1.95 -14.29
CA ALA A 86 3.30 2.18 -15.66
C ALA A 86 1.79 1.94 -15.82
N LEU A 87 1.17 1.10 -14.98
CA LEU A 87 -0.27 0.84 -15.02
C LEU A 87 -1.11 1.99 -14.42
N ARG A 88 -0.53 2.84 -13.57
CA ARG A 88 -1.27 3.92 -12.89
C ARG A 88 -1.72 5.02 -13.86
N PRO A 89 -0.89 5.56 -14.78
CA PRO A 89 -1.33 6.57 -15.75
C PRO A 89 -2.46 6.11 -16.66
N ILE A 90 -2.52 4.81 -16.99
CA ILE A 90 -3.58 4.22 -17.83
C ILE A 90 -4.97 4.44 -17.21
N GLY A 91 -5.02 4.56 -15.88
CA GLY A 91 -6.23 4.80 -15.12
C GLY A 91 -6.50 6.24 -14.68
N ALA A 92 -5.52 7.12 -14.86
CA ALA A 92 -5.61 8.48 -14.37
C ALA A 92 -6.70 9.25 -15.15
N GLY A 93 -7.75 9.68 -14.47
CA GLY A 93 -8.83 10.49 -15.03
C GLY A 93 -10.06 9.72 -15.54
N THR A 94 -10.04 8.38 -15.57
CA THR A 94 -11.15 7.55 -16.08
C THR A 94 -11.88 6.84 -14.94
N ALA A 95 -12.74 7.56 -14.21
CA ALA A 95 -13.72 7.00 -13.26
C ALA A 95 -13.23 5.86 -12.34
N GLY A 96 -11.98 5.92 -11.88
CA GLY A 96 -11.38 4.93 -10.98
C GLY A 96 -10.85 3.65 -11.64
N ILE A 97 -10.67 3.60 -12.96
CA ILE A 97 -10.08 2.44 -13.63
C ILE A 97 -8.61 2.32 -13.27
N GLU A 98 -8.24 1.62 -12.19
CA GLU A 98 -6.84 1.55 -11.74
C GLU A 98 -6.29 0.10 -11.74
N PRO A 99 -5.76 -0.39 -12.88
CA PRO A 99 -5.24 -1.76 -13.00
C PRO A 99 -4.06 -2.07 -12.07
N MET A 100 -3.38 -1.03 -11.58
CA MET A 100 -2.29 -1.14 -10.61
C MET A 100 -2.72 -1.95 -9.36
N PHE A 101 -3.92 -1.72 -8.83
CA PHE A 101 -4.41 -2.39 -7.61
C PHE A 101 -4.54 -3.90 -7.81
N PHE A 102 -5.04 -4.32 -8.96
CA PHE A 102 -5.08 -5.73 -9.35
C PHE A 102 -3.70 -6.39 -9.31
N LEU A 103 -2.68 -5.74 -9.90
CA LEU A 103 -1.31 -6.28 -9.89
C LEU A 103 -0.77 -6.35 -8.46
N MET A 104 -1.02 -5.35 -7.63
CA MET A 104 -0.55 -5.29 -6.25
C MET A 104 -1.17 -6.38 -5.37
N VAL A 105 -2.49 -6.63 -5.45
CA VAL A 105 -3.14 -7.72 -4.70
C VAL A 105 -2.49 -9.07 -5.01
N LEU A 106 -2.31 -9.38 -6.30
CA LEU A 106 -1.77 -10.66 -6.72
C LEU A 106 -0.28 -10.80 -6.39
N SER A 107 0.47 -9.71 -6.51
CA SER A 107 1.89 -9.70 -6.18
C SER A 107 2.11 -9.85 -4.68
N GLY A 108 1.36 -9.12 -3.85
CA GLY A 108 1.39 -9.25 -2.39
C GLY A 108 1.05 -10.67 -1.94
N ARG A 109 0.04 -11.29 -2.56
CA ARG A 109 -0.32 -12.69 -2.30
C ARG A 109 0.81 -13.67 -2.59
N VAL A 110 1.56 -13.47 -3.66
CA VAL A 110 2.61 -14.42 -4.09
C VAL A 110 3.94 -14.17 -3.37
N LEU A 111 4.30 -12.91 -3.15
CA LEU A 111 5.58 -12.52 -2.56
C LEU A 111 5.55 -12.50 -1.03
N GLY A 112 4.37 -12.43 -0.43
CA GLY A 112 4.17 -12.36 1.00
C GLY A 112 4.19 -10.93 1.56
N PRO A 113 3.91 -10.78 2.87
CA PRO A 113 3.60 -9.48 3.47
C PRO A 113 4.74 -8.46 3.43
N GLY A 114 5.98 -8.86 3.79
CA GLY A 114 7.11 -7.91 3.81
C GLY A 114 7.47 -7.41 2.42
N PHE A 115 7.64 -8.33 1.46
CA PHE A 115 7.87 -7.95 0.07
C PHE A 115 6.71 -7.17 -0.52
N GLY A 116 5.47 -7.53 -0.18
CA GLY A 116 4.28 -6.81 -0.58
C GLY A 116 4.32 -5.36 -0.10
N PHE A 117 4.66 -5.13 1.18
CA PHE A 117 4.79 -3.79 1.73
C PHE A 117 5.78 -2.94 0.92
N VAL A 118 6.99 -3.45 0.68
CA VAL A 118 8.00 -2.70 -0.09
C VAL A 118 7.57 -2.47 -1.52
N LEU A 119 7.05 -3.51 -2.17
CA LEU A 119 6.57 -3.42 -3.53
C LEU A 119 5.54 -2.29 -3.64
N GLY A 120 4.56 -2.24 -2.74
CA GLY A 120 3.55 -1.17 -2.73
C GLY A 120 4.17 0.23 -2.58
N ASN A 121 5.11 0.40 -1.65
CA ASN A 121 5.80 1.68 -1.44
C ASN A 121 6.63 2.10 -2.66
N VAL A 122 7.49 1.22 -3.17
CA VAL A 122 8.40 1.51 -4.30
C VAL A 122 7.61 1.74 -5.57
N THR A 123 6.56 0.96 -5.82
CA THR A 123 5.67 1.15 -6.98
C THR A 123 5.02 2.52 -6.94
N MET A 124 4.50 2.92 -5.77
CA MET A 124 3.84 4.21 -5.63
C MET A 124 4.82 5.37 -5.78
N PHE A 125 6.02 5.26 -5.21
CA PHE A 125 7.07 6.25 -5.37
C PHE A 125 7.51 6.41 -6.83
N ALA A 126 7.85 5.30 -7.49
CA ALA A 126 8.22 5.30 -8.89
C ALA A 126 7.11 5.89 -9.76
N SER A 127 5.85 5.56 -9.45
CA SER A 127 4.73 6.12 -10.17
C SER A 127 4.58 7.62 -9.98
N ALA A 128 4.78 8.13 -8.76
CA ALA A 128 4.72 9.56 -8.48
C ALA A 128 5.83 10.33 -9.22
N LEU A 129 7.02 9.76 -9.33
CA LEU A 129 8.09 10.32 -10.16
C LEU A 129 7.70 10.37 -11.63
N LEU A 130 7.13 9.28 -12.17
CA LEU A 130 6.71 9.19 -13.57
C LEU A 130 5.59 10.17 -13.92
N THR A 131 4.64 10.40 -13.01
CA THR A 131 3.49 11.28 -13.27
C THR A 131 3.70 12.72 -12.79
N GLY A 132 4.89 13.05 -12.28
CA GLY A 132 5.12 14.36 -11.64
C GLY A 132 4.28 14.60 -10.38
N GLY A 133 3.76 13.54 -9.76
CA GLY A 133 2.87 13.60 -8.59
C GLY A 133 3.58 13.66 -7.24
N VAL A 134 4.83 14.14 -7.23
CA VAL A 134 5.64 14.27 -6.01
C VAL A 134 5.11 15.43 -5.17
N GLY A 135 4.66 15.14 -3.96
CA GLY A 135 4.14 16.15 -3.04
C GLY A 135 3.91 15.60 -1.63
N PRO A 136 3.41 16.41 -0.70
CA PRO A 136 3.24 16.01 0.70
C PRO A 136 2.30 14.83 0.93
N TRP A 137 1.37 14.58 -0.01
CA TRP A 137 0.47 13.42 0.01
C TRP A 137 1.15 12.11 -0.40
N MET A 138 2.25 12.16 -1.15
CA MET A 138 2.87 10.99 -1.78
C MET A 138 3.34 9.96 -0.74
N PRO A 139 3.95 10.35 0.40
CA PRO A 139 4.37 9.36 1.38
C PRO A 139 3.19 8.64 2.07
N PHE A 140 2.03 9.29 2.21
CA PHE A 140 0.79 8.64 2.65
C PHE A 140 0.29 7.62 1.62
N GLN A 141 0.35 7.98 0.34
CA GLN A 141 0.02 7.07 -0.76
C GLN A 141 0.93 5.84 -0.78
N MET A 142 2.24 6.03 -0.56
CA MET A 142 3.20 4.94 -0.49
C MET A 142 2.89 3.99 0.66
N LEU A 143 2.66 4.53 1.85
CA LEU A 143 2.34 3.73 3.02
C LEU A 143 1.02 2.97 2.86
N ALA A 144 -0.04 3.65 2.40
CA ALA A 144 -1.36 3.04 2.17
C ALA A 144 -1.27 1.93 1.11
N MET A 145 -0.51 2.14 0.03
CA MET A 145 -0.28 1.12 -0.99
C MET A 145 0.58 -0.04 -0.45
N GLY A 146 1.55 0.26 0.42
CA GLY A 146 2.32 -0.73 1.16
C GLY A 146 1.42 -1.62 2.01
N TRP A 147 0.53 -1.05 2.82
CA TRP A 147 -0.44 -1.81 3.61
C TRP A 147 -1.41 -2.61 2.76
N PHE A 148 -1.92 -2.03 1.67
CA PHE A 148 -2.79 -2.69 0.70
C PHE A 148 -2.11 -3.94 0.10
N THR A 149 -0.85 -3.83 -0.27
CA THR A 149 -0.11 -4.95 -0.88
C THR A 149 0.30 -5.97 0.18
N MET A 150 0.70 -5.52 1.36
CA MET A 150 1.06 -6.36 2.50
C MET A 150 -0.12 -7.22 2.97
N GLY A 151 -1.31 -6.63 3.09
CA GLY A 151 -2.50 -7.34 3.58
C GLY A 151 -2.90 -8.51 2.70
N ALA A 152 -2.72 -8.41 1.37
CA ALA A 152 -2.92 -9.53 0.45
C ALA A 152 -1.98 -10.71 0.76
N GLY A 153 -0.77 -10.42 1.23
CA GLY A 153 0.22 -11.41 1.67
C GLY A 153 -0.11 -12.06 3.02
N LEU A 154 -0.87 -11.37 3.89
CA LEU A 154 -1.31 -11.88 5.19
C LEU A 154 -2.54 -12.81 5.10
N LEU A 155 -3.20 -12.87 3.94
CA LEU A 155 -4.39 -13.69 3.75
C LEU A 155 -4.13 -15.19 4.02
N PRO A 156 -5.07 -15.88 4.68
CA PRO A 156 -4.87 -17.25 5.15
C PRO A 156 -4.69 -18.27 4.02
N GLY A 157 -4.06 -19.38 4.36
CA GLY A 157 -3.87 -20.54 3.48
C GLY A 157 -3.13 -20.28 2.14
N PRO A 158 -1.94 -19.65 2.10
CA PRO A 158 -1.09 -19.60 0.89
C PRO A 158 -0.89 -20.94 0.19
N GLU A 159 -0.84 -22.00 0.99
CA GLU A 159 -0.56 -23.36 0.54
C GLU A 159 -1.82 -24.21 0.38
N ARG A 160 -2.89 -23.89 1.12
CA ARG A 160 -4.13 -24.68 1.20
C ARG A 160 -5.24 -24.14 0.30
N THR A 161 -5.35 -22.83 0.16
CA THR A 161 -6.39 -22.17 -0.64
C THR A 161 -5.83 -21.92 -2.03
N ARG A 162 -6.20 -22.77 -3.01
CA ARG A 162 -5.78 -22.65 -4.41
C ARG A 162 -6.97 -22.70 -5.37
N GLY A 163 -6.74 -22.25 -6.61
CA GLY A 163 -7.76 -22.27 -7.65
C GLY A 163 -8.84 -21.20 -7.45
N ARG A 164 -10.11 -21.56 -7.67
CA ARG A 164 -11.23 -20.58 -7.65
C ARG A 164 -11.45 -19.95 -6.28
N ALA A 165 -11.23 -20.69 -5.19
CA ALA A 165 -11.40 -20.17 -3.83
C ALA A 165 -10.37 -19.06 -3.52
N GLU A 166 -9.12 -19.23 -3.95
CA GLU A 166 -8.09 -18.21 -3.81
C GLU A 166 -8.43 -16.94 -4.58
N VAL A 167 -8.87 -17.08 -5.83
CA VAL A 167 -9.22 -15.94 -6.67
C VAL A 167 -10.40 -15.16 -6.11
N ARG A 168 -11.42 -15.85 -5.56
CA ARG A 168 -12.55 -15.20 -4.88
C ARG A 168 -12.12 -14.47 -3.61
N LEU A 169 -11.24 -15.08 -2.81
CA LEU A 169 -10.70 -14.45 -1.61
C LEU A 169 -9.93 -13.17 -1.96
N LEU A 170 -9.09 -13.21 -3.00
CA LEU A 170 -8.32 -12.06 -3.47
C LEU A 170 -9.21 -10.97 -4.06
N ALA A 171 -10.28 -11.35 -4.76
CA ALA A 171 -11.26 -10.38 -5.26
C ALA A 171 -12.00 -9.68 -4.12
N ALA A 172 -12.48 -10.44 -3.13
CA ALA A 172 -13.14 -9.87 -1.94
C ALA A 172 -12.20 -8.98 -1.13
N TYR A 173 -10.96 -9.44 -0.92
CA TYR A 173 -9.92 -8.62 -0.29
C TYR A 173 -9.65 -7.35 -1.08
N GLY A 174 -9.41 -7.46 -2.39
CA GLY A 174 -9.11 -6.32 -3.25
C GLY A 174 -10.23 -5.28 -3.28
N PHE A 175 -11.49 -5.73 -3.26
CA PHE A 175 -12.65 -4.86 -3.14
C PHE A 175 -12.61 -4.06 -1.83
N LEU A 176 -12.54 -4.73 -0.69
CA LEU A 176 -12.55 -4.08 0.63
C LEU A 176 -11.32 -3.20 0.84
N ALA A 177 -10.16 -3.68 0.42
CA ALA A 177 -8.90 -2.96 0.56
C ALA A 177 -8.83 -1.74 -0.36
N ALA A 178 -9.49 -1.74 -1.53
CA ALA A 178 -9.58 -0.58 -2.41
C ALA A 178 -10.37 0.57 -1.76
N PHE A 179 -11.47 0.26 -1.08
CA PHE A 179 -12.22 1.21 -0.25
C PHE A 179 -11.41 1.69 0.96
N ALA A 180 -10.71 0.78 1.64
CA ALA A 180 -9.85 1.14 2.77
C ALA A 180 -8.73 2.11 2.36
N TYR A 181 -8.09 1.85 1.21
CA TYR A 181 -7.09 2.73 0.63
C TYR A 181 -7.67 4.12 0.32
N GLY A 182 -8.83 4.17 -0.35
CA GLY A 182 -9.52 5.41 -0.67
C GLY A 182 -9.87 6.21 0.57
N THR A 183 -10.47 5.54 1.56
CA THR A 183 -10.82 6.13 2.86
C THR A 183 -9.60 6.70 3.58
N ALA A 184 -8.49 5.95 3.64
CA ALA A 184 -7.25 6.45 4.26
C ALA A 184 -6.71 7.69 3.53
N MET A 185 -6.71 7.68 2.20
CA MET A 185 -6.27 8.82 1.40
C MET A 185 -7.18 10.04 1.56
N ASN A 186 -8.50 9.82 1.64
CA ASN A 186 -9.46 10.87 1.95
C ASN A 186 -9.19 11.46 3.33
N MET A 187 -8.88 10.63 4.34
CA MET A 187 -8.55 11.09 5.68
C MET A 187 -7.31 11.99 5.69
N ALA A 188 -6.30 11.65 4.91
CA ALA A 188 -5.09 12.46 4.80
C ALA A 188 -5.36 13.82 4.14
N GLY A 189 -6.28 13.91 3.18
CA GLY A 189 -6.58 15.17 2.48
C GLY A 189 -7.72 16.02 3.09
N TRP A 190 -8.69 15.37 3.74
CA TRP A 190 -9.94 15.96 4.21
C TRP A 190 -9.78 17.16 5.18
N PRO A 191 -8.85 17.15 6.15
CA PRO A 191 -8.62 18.26 7.07
C PRO A 191 -8.17 19.56 6.41
N PHE A 192 -7.71 19.49 5.16
CA PHE A 192 -7.15 20.63 4.42
C PHE A 192 -8.14 21.25 3.43
N MET A 193 -9.35 20.69 3.28
CA MET A 193 -10.40 21.40 2.56
C MET A 193 -10.79 22.65 3.32
N GLY A 194 -10.92 23.77 2.60
CA GLY A 194 -11.30 25.04 3.19
C GLY A 194 -12.60 24.90 3.98
N ALA A 195 -12.54 25.19 5.29
CA ALA A 195 -13.68 25.08 6.20
C ALA A 195 -14.88 25.95 5.77
N LEU A 196 -14.62 27.03 5.02
CA LEU A 196 -15.62 27.97 4.50
C LEU A 196 -16.32 27.48 3.21
N ALA A 197 -15.88 26.35 2.63
CA ALA A 197 -16.35 25.91 1.32
C ALA A 197 -17.54 24.93 1.37
N SER A 198 -17.72 24.18 2.45
CA SER A 198 -18.79 23.17 2.55
C SER A 198 -19.05 22.66 3.97
N ASN A 199 -20.30 22.26 4.23
CA ASN A 199 -20.74 21.64 5.49
C ASN A 199 -20.12 20.25 5.74
N ILE A 200 -19.40 19.68 4.76
CA ILE A 200 -18.68 18.41 4.88
C ILE A 200 -17.20 18.58 5.24
N ALA A 201 -16.68 19.81 5.32
CA ALA A 201 -15.29 20.07 5.70
C ALA A 201 -15.04 19.78 7.19
N PHE A 202 -13.78 19.54 7.54
CA PHE A 202 -13.35 19.35 8.93
C PHE A 202 -13.67 20.58 9.78
N ASP A 203 -14.18 20.35 10.98
CA ASP A 203 -14.53 21.39 11.94
C ASP A 203 -13.65 21.23 13.19
N PRO A 204 -12.65 22.10 13.42
CA PRO A 204 -11.77 22.04 14.58
C PRO A 204 -12.50 22.17 15.93
N HIS A 205 -13.73 22.68 15.93
CA HIS A 205 -14.53 22.88 17.14
C HIS A 205 -15.57 21.78 17.35
N ALA A 206 -15.80 20.92 16.35
CA ALA A 206 -16.68 19.77 16.48
C ALA A 206 -16.00 18.62 17.24
N GLY A 207 -16.77 17.94 18.10
CA GLY A 207 -16.31 16.70 18.73
C GLY A 207 -16.09 15.56 17.72
N VAL A 208 -15.43 14.49 18.17
CA VAL A 208 -15.11 13.31 17.34
C VAL A 208 -16.32 12.75 16.57
N PRO A 209 -17.53 12.58 17.18
CA PRO A 209 -18.68 12.07 16.44
C PRO A 209 -19.14 13.00 15.30
N GLY A 210 -19.08 14.31 15.51
CA GLY A 210 -19.45 15.30 14.49
C GLY A 210 -18.49 15.31 13.31
N ASN A 211 -17.19 15.23 13.59
CA ASN A 211 -16.17 15.11 12.53
C ASN A 211 -16.23 13.77 11.80
N LEU A 212 -16.53 12.67 12.50
CA LEU A 212 -16.72 11.37 11.84
C LEU A 212 -17.90 11.38 10.86
N ALA A 213 -19.02 12.00 11.24
CA ALA A 213 -20.18 12.15 10.34
C ALA A 213 -19.82 12.98 9.09
N ARG A 214 -19.15 14.12 9.28
CA ARG A 214 -18.66 14.98 8.19
C ARG A 214 -17.70 14.22 7.26
N PHE A 215 -16.78 13.44 7.82
CA PHE A 215 -15.84 12.62 7.06
C PHE A 215 -16.53 11.53 6.22
N VAL A 216 -17.52 10.84 6.80
CA VAL A 216 -18.30 9.83 6.07
C VAL A 216 -19.07 10.49 4.92
N THR A 217 -19.73 11.63 5.17
CA THR A 217 -20.41 12.37 4.09
C THR A 217 -19.45 12.85 3.01
N TYR A 218 -18.24 13.25 3.38
CA TYR A 218 -17.20 13.62 2.41
C TYR A 218 -16.79 12.44 1.53
N CYS A 219 -16.54 11.27 2.11
CA CYS A 219 -16.21 10.06 1.35
C CYS A 219 -17.35 9.67 0.41
N LEU A 220 -18.59 9.68 0.90
CA LEU A 220 -19.76 9.34 0.08
C LEU A 220 -19.96 10.32 -1.09
N ALA A 221 -19.76 11.62 -0.85
CA ALA A 221 -19.99 12.65 -1.85
C ALA A 221 -18.88 12.76 -2.90
N THR A 222 -17.62 12.53 -2.53
CA THR A 222 -16.47 12.88 -3.37
C THR A 222 -15.67 11.68 -3.88
N SER A 223 -15.62 10.58 -3.13
CA SER A 223 -14.71 9.47 -3.43
C SER A 223 -15.41 8.15 -3.73
N LEU A 224 -16.68 7.97 -3.33
CA LEU A 224 -17.41 6.71 -3.51
C LEU A 224 -17.37 6.19 -4.95
N GLY A 225 -17.60 7.06 -5.94
CA GLY A 225 -17.57 6.66 -7.35
C GLY A 225 -16.18 6.21 -7.81
N TRP A 226 -15.13 6.91 -7.39
CA TRP A 226 -13.74 6.58 -7.70
C TRP A 226 -13.30 5.28 -7.03
N ASP A 227 -13.62 5.11 -5.75
CA ASP A 227 -13.28 3.94 -4.97
C ASP A 227 -14.04 2.70 -5.46
N LEU A 228 -15.31 2.87 -5.87
CA LEU A 228 -16.10 1.80 -6.47
C LEU A 228 -15.54 1.38 -7.83
N GLY A 229 -15.19 2.33 -8.71
CA GLY A 229 -14.55 2.04 -9.99
C GLY A 229 -13.27 1.22 -9.82
N ARG A 230 -12.40 1.64 -8.89
CA ARG A 230 -11.16 0.94 -8.54
C ARG A 230 -11.43 -0.46 -8.02
N ALA A 231 -12.38 -0.59 -7.10
CA ALA A 231 -12.73 -1.87 -6.49
C ALA A 231 -13.29 -2.84 -7.54
N LEU A 232 -14.18 -2.38 -8.41
CA LEU A 232 -14.78 -3.20 -9.48
C LEU A 232 -13.72 -3.64 -10.50
N VAL A 233 -12.86 -2.74 -10.96
CA VAL A 233 -11.78 -3.09 -11.90
C VAL A 233 -10.83 -4.10 -11.27
N THR A 234 -10.47 -3.91 -10.00
CA THR A 234 -9.65 -4.87 -9.25
C THR A 234 -10.31 -6.24 -9.19
N VAL A 235 -11.61 -6.31 -8.89
CA VAL A 235 -12.38 -7.56 -8.84
C VAL A 235 -12.45 -8.21 -10.22
N VAL A 236 -12.85 -7.48 -11.25
CA VAL A 236 -13.03 -8.00 -12.62
C VAL A 236 -11.71 -8.57 -13.14
N LEU A 237 -10.61 -7.82 -13.03
CA LEU A 237 -9.29 -8.29 -13.47
C LEU A 237 -8.81 -9.48 -12.61
N THR A 238 -9.07 -9.48 -11.30
CA THR A 238 -8.71 -10.60 -10.43
C THR A 238 -9.47 -11.88 -10.80
N LEU A 239 -10.76 -11.79 -11.07
CA LEU A 239 -11.58 -12.95 -11.45
C LEU A 239 -11.25 -13.50 -12.84
N THR A 240 -10.91 -12.63 -13.79
CA THR A 240 -10.66 -13.00 -15.20
C THR A 240 -9.20 -13.39 -15.45
N LEU A 241 -8.26 -12.51 -15.10
CA LEU A 241 -6.83 -12.65 -15.39
C LEU A 241 -6.03 -13.21 -14.20
N GLY A 242 -6.58 -13.17 -12.99
CA GLY A 242 -5.89 -13.61 -11.78
C GLY A 242 -5.32 -15.02 -11.84
N PRO A 243 -6.02 -16.06 -12.34
CA PRO A 243 -5.45 -17.40 -12.47
C PRO A 243 -4.20 -17.48 -13.36
N ALA A 244 -4.15 -16.68 -14.44
CA ALA A 244 -3.00 -16.64 -15.34
C ALA A 244 -1.83 -15.91 -14.68
N LEU A 245 -2.10 -14.74 -14.10
CA LEU A 245 -1.06 -13.91 -13.48
C LEU A 245 -0.50 -14.57 -12.20
N LEU A 246 -1.32 -15.19 -11.37
CA LEU A 246 -0.84 -15.96 -10.20
C LEU A 246 0.09 -17.10 -10.61
N ARG A 247 -0.21 -17.81 -11.71
CA ARG A 247 0.68 -18.87 -12.24
C ARG A 247 2.00 -18.30 -12.73
N ALA A 248 1.96 -17.19 -13.48
CA ALA A 248 3.14 -16.52 -13.98
C ALA A 248 4.04 -16.00 -12.84
N LEU A 249 3.46 -15.27 -11.88
CA LEU A 249 4.17 -14.75 -10.71
C LEU A 249 4.80 -15.88 -9.89
N ARG A 250 4.04 -16.93 -9.56
CA ARG A 250 4.58 -18.10 -8.83
C ARG A 250 5.72 -18.81 -9.57
N ARG A 251 5.66 -18.86 -10.90
CA ARG A 251 6.74 -19.42 -11.73
C ARG A 251 7.99 -18.54 -11.66
N ALA A 252 7.83 -17.22 -11.79
CA ALA A 252 8.93 -16.27 -11.72
C ALA A 252 9.59 -16.27 -10.33
N THR A 253 8.80 -16.21 -9.25
CA THR A 253 9.31 -16.25 -7.87
C THR A 253 10.04 -17.55 -7.55
N ARG A 254 9.55 -18.69 -8.05
CA ARG A 254 10.28 -19.97 -7.89
C ARG A 254 11.66 -19.91 -8.54
N ARG A 255 11.76 -19.44 -9.78
CA ARG A 255 13.06 -19.32 -10.48
C ARG A 255 14.02 -18.37 -9.79
N ALA A 256 13.51 -17.28 -9.20
CA ALA A 256 14.32 -16.34 -8.43
C ALA A 256 14.90 -16.95 -7.14
N ALA A 257 14.23 -17.95 -6.54
CA ALA A 257 14.64 -18.58 -5.29
C ALA A 257 15.61 -19.77 -5.44
N PHE A 258 15.80 -20.32 -6.65
CA PHE A 258 16.53 -21.58 -6.87
C PHE A 258 18.06 -21.49 -6.85
N GLU A 259 18.67 -20.33 -6.58
CA GLU A 259 20.14 -20.17 -6.53
C GLU A 259 20.60 -19.44 -5.25
N ALA A 260 20.02 -19.79 -4.09
CA ALA A 260 20.72 -19.52 -2.83
C ALA A 260 22.04 -20.32 -2.89
N GLN A 261 23.18 -19.63 -2.71
CA GLN A 261 24.52 -20.19 -2.96
C GLN A 261 24.67 -21.58 -2.32
N VAL A 262 25.07 -22.56 -3.13
CA VAL A 262 25.60 -23.82 -2.64
C VAL A 262 26.93 -23.49 -1.99
N THR A 263 26.93 -23.28 -0.67
CA THR A 263 28.16 -23.24 0.11
C THR A 263 28.69 -24.66 0.16
N PHE A 264 29.67 -24.97 -0.68
CA PHE A 264 30.46 -26.19 -0.48
C PHE A 264 31.26 -25.96 0.80
N GLU A 265 30.84 -26.58 1.91
CA GLU A 265 31.74 -26.74 3.05
C GLU A 265 32.94 -27.53 2.55
N ALA A 266 34.12 -26.90 2.60
CA ALA A 266 35.36 -27.60 2.35
C ALA A 266 35.47 -28.71 3.39
N SER A 267 35.36 -29.96 2.94
CA SER A 267 35.67 -31.16 3.72
C SER A 267 37.08 -31.00 4.28
N GLY A 268 37.18 -30.60 5.56
CA GLY A 268 38.42 -30.59 6.30
C GLY A 268 39.06 -31.98 6.25
N ARG A 269 40.21 -32.08 5.60
CA ARG A 269 41.19 -33.14 5.82
C ARG A 269 42.30 -32.58 6.68
#